data_AF-A0A2S2GJ86-F1
#
_entry.id   AF-A0A2S2GJ86-F1
#
_cell.length_a   1.000
_cell.length_b   1.000
_cell.length_c   1.000
_cell.angle_alpha   90.00
_cell.angle_beta   90.00
_cell.angle_gamma   90.00
#
_symmetry.space_group_name_H-M   'P 1'
#
loop_
_entity.id
_entity.type
_entity.pdbx_description
1 polymer ?
#
loop_
_entity_poly.entity_id
_entity_poly.type
_entity_poly.pdbx_seq_one_letter_code
_entity_poly.pdbx_strand_id
1 'polypeptide(L)' 'MGEFAGAVRERLRAARADVETAHRSEDAFEVAVACDVLEDVQRVAREHGVGLRCEVSSGGPR' A
#
# COMPACT_ATOMS: atom_id res chain seq x y z
N MET A 1 -4.18 1.58 -19.52
CA MET A 1 -3.64 1.19 -18.20
C MET A 1 -2.53 2.18 -17.80
N GLY A 2 -2.72 3.49 -17.98
CA GLY A 2 -3.31 4.39 -16.98
C GLY A 2 -2.18 4.88 -16.07
N GLU A 3 -1.52 5.98 -16.43
CA GLU A 3 -0.39 6.63 -15.72
C GLU A 3 -0.59 6.69 -14.19
N PHE A 4 -1.82 6.97 -13.78
CA PHE A 4 -2.29 6.91 -12.38
C PHE A 4 -2.00 5.58 -11.68
N ALA A 5 -2.30 4.44 -12.31
CA ALA A 5 -2.02 3.13 -11.74
C ALA A 5 -0.51 2.85 -11.60
N GLY A 6 0.32 3.45 -12.46
CA GLY A 6 1.77 3.44 -12.33
C GLY A 6 2.25 4.25 -11.13
N ALA A 7 1.77 5.49 -11.03
CA ALA A 7 2.09 6.40 -9.93
C ALA A 7 1.65 5.85 -8.56
N VAL A 8 0.45 5.27 -8.46
CA VAL A 8 -0.05 4.65 -7.22
C VAL A 8 0.81 3.45 -6.79
N ARG A 9 1.27 2.62 -7.73
CA ARG A 9 2.16 1.49 -7.43
C ARG A 9 3.53 1.94 -6.95
N GLU A 10 4.08 2.98 -7.58
CA GLU A 10 5.35 3.57 -7.16
C GLU A 10 5.23 4.18 -5.77
N ARG A 11 4.16 4.92 -5.51
CA ARG A 11 3.88 5.49 -4.19
C ARG A 11 3.69 4.42 -3.12
N LEU A 12 3.06 3.29 -3.45
CA LEU A 12 2.95 2.18 -2.51
C LEU A 12 4.30 1.53 -2.20
N ARG A 13 5.20 1.42 -3.19
CA ARG A 13 6.57 0.95 -2.94
C ARG A 13 7.32 1.88 -2.00
N ALA A 14 7.21 3.19 -2.21
CA ALA A 14 7.81 4.19 -1.34
C ALA A 14 7.28 4.07 0.10
N ALA A 15 5.95 4.06 0.29
CA ALA A 15 5.36 3.93 1.61
C ALA A 15 5.78 2.65 2.36
N ARG A 16 5.98 1.53 1.64
CA ARG A 16 6.52 0.30 2.24
C ARG A 16 7.97 0.44 2.69
N ALA A 17 8.80 1.12 1.91
CA ALA A 17 10.19 1.39 2.27
C ALA A 17 10.29 2.35 3.47
N ASP A 18 9.36 3.29 3.59
CA ASP A 18 9.28 4.20 4.73
C ASP A 18 8.94 3.43 6.01
N VAL A 19 7.96 2.51 5.97
CA VAL A 19 7.64 1.61 7.10
C VAL A 19 8.86 0.78 7.52
N GLU A 20 9.59 0.21 6.56
CA GLU A 20 10.81 -0.57 6.87
C GLU A 20 11.91 0.31 7.49
N THR A 21 12.03 1.56 7.04
CA THR A 21 13.00 2.52 7.57
C THR A 21 12.62 2.98 8.98
N ALA A 22 11.34 3.22 9.23
CA ALA A 22 10.82 3.51 10.56
C ALA A 22 11.06 2.34 11.52
N HIS A 23 10.82 1.10 11.06
CA HIS A 23 11.13 -0.11 11.85
C HIS A 23 12.61 -0.23 12.19
N ARG A 24 13.51 0.08 11.25
CA ARG A 24 14.96 0.08 11.50
C ARG A 24 15.42 1.20 12.44
N SER A 25 14.65 2.28 12.53
CA SER A 25 14.91 3.38 13.45
C SER A 25 14.38 3.10 14.86
N GLU A 26 13.67 1.98 15.06
CA GLU A 26 13.04 1.57 16.33
C GLU A 26 12.10 2.64 16.93
N ASP A 27 11.64 3.56 16.08
CA ASP A 27 10.75 4.65 16.47
C ASP A 27 9.30 4.20 16.27
N ALA A 28 8.64 3.85 17.38
CA ALA A 28 7.27 3.38 17.37
C ALA A 28 6.27 4.43 16.85
N PHE A 29 6.57 5.72 17.01
CA PHE A 29 5.72 6.80 16.50
C PHE A 29 5.85 6.89 14.97
N GLU A 30 7.08 6.91 14.45
CA GLU A 30 7.34 6.90 13.01
C GLU A 30 6.77 5.64 12.33
N VAL A 31 6.85 4.48 12.98
CA VAL A 31 6.24 3.24 12.47
C VAL A 31 4.72 3.39 12.37
N ALA A 32 4.07 3.95 13.39
CA ALA A 32 2.63 4.16 13.38
C ALA A 32 2.22 5.14 12.25
N VAL A 33 2.94 6.24 12.09
CA VAL A 33 2.69 7.22 11.02
C VAL A 33 2.89 6.59 9.63
N ALA A 34 4.00 5.88 9.42
CA ALA A 34 4.28 5.23 8.14
C ALA A 34 3.25 4.14 7.80
N CYS A 35 2.75 3.41 8.80
CA CYS A 35 1.69 2.42 8.61
C CYS A 35 0.35 3.07 8.20
N ASP A 36 -0.04 4.17 8.84
CA ASP A 36 -1.27 4.92 8.51
C ASP A 36 -1.21 5.45 7.07
N VAL A 37 -0.07 6.03 6.67
CA VAL A 37 0.18 6.49 5.30
C VAL A 37 0.11 5.32 4.31
N LEU A 38 0.69 4.17 4.65
CA LEU A 38 0.63 2.97 3.82
C LEU A 38 -0.81 2.45 3.67
N GLU A 39 -1.63 2.50 4.71
CA GLU A 39 -3.03 2.13 4.67
C GLU A 39 -3.84 3.06 3.75
N ASP A 40 -3.62 4.37 3.85
CA ASP A 40 -4.31 5.36 3.00
C ASP A 40 -4.00 5.13 1.52
N VAL A 41 -2.73 4.93 1.17
CA VAL A 41 -2.33 4.63 -0.22
C VAL A 41 -2.94 3.32 -0.71
N GLN A 42 -3.06 2.29 0.15
CA GLN A 42 -3.75 1.05 -0.21
C GLN A 42 -5.25 1.26 -0.40
N ARG A 43 -5.88 2.10 0.41
CA ARG A 43 -7.30 2.43 0.29
C ARG A 43 -7.58 3.16 -1.02
N VAL A 44 -6.80 4.18 -1.35
CA VAL A 44 -6.86 4.90 -2.63
C VAL A 44 -6.65 3.93 -3.80
N ALA A 45 -5.65 3.03 -3.71
CA ALA A 45 -5.42 2.03 -4.73
C ALA A 45 -6.64 1.11 -4.96
N ARG A 46 -7.30 0.67 -3.87
CA ARG A 46 -8.51 -0.16 -3.93
C ARG A 46 -9.70 0.59 -4.53
N GLU A 47 -9.94 1.84 -4.10
CA GLU A 47 -11.05 2.67 -4.58
C GLU A 47 -10.98 2.91 -6.09
N HIS A 48 -9.77 3.11 -6.63
CA HIS A 48 -9.56 3.33 -8.05
C HIS A 48 -9.36 2.04 -8.87
N GLY A 49 -9.57 0.86 -8.26
CA GLY A 49 -9.37 -0.42 -8.94
C GLY A 49 -7.92 -0.67 -9.38
N VAL A 50 -6.96 0.04 -8.78
CA VAL A 50 -5.53 -0.23 -8.95
C VAL A 50 -5.22 -1.47 -8.12
N GLY A 51 -5.51 -2.62 -8.73
CA GLY A 51 -5.26 -3.92 -8.16
C GLY A 51 -3.79 -4.06 -7.76
N LEU A 52 -3.53 -3.89 -6.48
CA LEU A 52 -2.56 -4.72 -5.79
C LEU A 52 -3.11 -6.12 -5.95
N ARG A 53 -2.53 -6.91 -6.86
CA ARG A 53 -2.78 -8.36 -6.85
C ARG A 53 -2.23 -8.89 -5.52
N CYS A 54 -2.99 -8.72 -4.46
CA CYS A 54 -3.31 -9.84 -3.62
C CYS A 54 -4.47 -10.47 -4.37
N GLU A 55 -4.16 -11.50 -5.14
CA GLU A 55 -5.15 -12.50 -5.51
C GLU A 55 -5.72 -13.06 -4.20
N VAL A 56 -6.73 -12.38 -3.64
CA VAL A 56 -7.71 -13.10 -2.85
C VAL A 56 -8.40 -13.96 -3.90
N SER A 57 -7.92 -15.18 -4.02
CA SER A 57 -8.69 -16.30 -4.55
C SER A 57 -9.87 -16.49 -3.58
N SER A 58 -10.83 -15.58 -3.63
CA SER A 58 -12.20 -15.93 -3.34
C SER A 58 -12.67 -16.66 -4.58
N GLY A 59 -12.33 -17.95 -4.65
CA GLY A 59 -13.00 -18.88 -5.53
C GLY A 59 -14.51 -18.71 -5.32
N GLY A 60 -15.21 -18.37 -6.41
CA GLY A 60 -16.63 -18.69 -6.51
C GLY A 60 -16.84 -20.21 -6.55
N PRO A 61 -18.06 -20.72 -6.81
CA PRO A 61 -19.31 -20.03 -7.16
C PRO A 61 -20.47 -20.42 -6.21
N ARG A 62 -21.63 -19.75 -6.36
CA ARG A 62 -23.02 -20.27 -6.46
C ARG A 62 -24.00 -19.13 -6.17
#